data_AF-A0A2W5SRF8-F1
#
_entry.id   AF-A0A2W5SRF8-F1
#
_cell.length_a   1.000
_cell.length_b   1.000
_cell.length_c   1.000
_cell.angle_alpha   90.00
_cell.angle_beta   90.00
_cell.angle_gamma   90.00
#
_symmetry.space_group_name_H-M   'P 1'
#
loop_
_entity.id
_entity.type
_entity.pdbx_description
1 polymer ?
#
loop_
_entity_poly.entity_id
_entity_poly.type
_entity_poly.pdbx_seq_one_letter_code
_entity_poly.pdbx_strand_id
1 'polypeptide(L)'
;MRCAACGGRHFDTQVIDTVEVVAVTQAHRVPEGCAYRYLVELAGGRGVPVIAASPQLLQVGAHVLVDQDDHGAVFIPANPANTHP
;
A
#
# COMPACT_ATOMS: atom_id res chain seq x y z
N MET A 1 -6.22 20.06 7.81
CA MET A 1 -6.03 19.41 6.49
C MET A 1 -7.02 20.03 5.49
N ARG A 2 -6.72 20.06 4.18
CA ARG A 2 -7.67 20.45 3.11
C ARG A 2 -7.67 19.37 2.03
N CYS A 3 -8.83 19.06 1.46
CA CYS A 3 -8.93 18.08 0.38
C CYS A 3 -8.18 18.61 -0.85
N ALA A 4 -7.25 17.81 -1.40
CA ALA A 4 -6.47 18.19 -2.57
C ALA A 4 -7.32 18.38 -3.83
N ALA A 5 -8.47 17.71 -3.92
CA ALA A 5 -9.36 17.78 -5.08
C ALA A 5 -10.32 18.98 -5.03
N CYS A 6 -10.94 19.28 -3.88
CA CYS A 6 -12.01 20.29 -3.79
C CYS A 6 -11.74 21.44 -2.81
N GLY A 7 -10.63 21.42 -2.05
CA GLY A 7 -10.29 22.45 -1.06
C GLY A 7 -11.12 22.41 0.23
N GLY A 8 -12.11 21.52 0.32
CA GLY A 8 -12.96 21.33 1.49
C GLY A 8 -12.18 20.92 2.74
N ARG A 9 -12.80 21.13 3.91
CA ARG A 9 -12.22 20.84 5.24
C ARG A 9 -12.96 19.74 6.00
N HIS A 10 -14.06 19.24 5.44
CA HIS A 10 -14.81 18.13 6.01
C HIS A 10 -14.23 16.82 5.49
N PHE A 11 -13.99 15.88 6.40
CA PHE A 11 -13.40 14.58 6.10
C PHE A 11 -14.16 13.52 6.88
N ASP A 12 -14.55 12.47 6.17
CA ASP A 12 -15.01 11.23 6.76
C ASP A 12 -13.89 10.20 6.64
N THR A 13 -13.66 9.43 7.70
CA THR A 13 -12.70 8.33 7.69
C THR A 13 -13.39 7.06 7.23
N GLN A 14 -12.79 6.38 6.25
CA GLN A 14 -13.20 5.06 5.82
C GLN A 14 -12.04 4.09 6.06
N VAL A 15 -12.31 2.99 6.75
CA VAL A 15 -11.36 1.89 6.90
C VAL A 15 -11.32 1.10 5.60
N ILE A 16 -10.11 0.76 5.13
CA ILE A 16 -9.89 -0.02 3.93
C ILE A 16 -9.00 -1.20 4.31
N ASP A 17 -9.58 -2.39 4.36
CA ASP A 17 -8.86 -3.61 4.78
C ASP A 17 -8.21 -4.36 3.61
N THR A 18 -8.82 -4.27 2.43
CA THR A 18 -8.34 -4.92 1.19
C THR A 18 -8.22 -3.90 0.06
N VAL A 19 -7.11 -3.93 -0.68
CA VAL A 19 -6.84 -2.99 -1.78
C VAL A 19 -6.25 -3.71 -2.97
N GLU A 20 -6.60 -3.27 -4.18
CA GLU A 20 -6.04 -3.79 -5.42
C GLU A 20 -4.62 -3.24 -5.67
N VAL A 21 -3.70 -4.12 -6.07
CA VAL A 21 -2.35 -3.78 -6.51
C VAL A 21 -2.37 -3.23 -7.94
N VAL A 22 -1.90 -2.00 -8.11
CA VAL A 22 -1.84 -1.31 -9.42
C VAL A 22 -0.45 -1.43 -10.06
N ALA A 23 0.59 -1.29 -9.25
CA ALA A 23 1.97 -1.38 -9.72
C ALA A 23 2.89 -1.93 -8.62
N VAL A 24 3.97 -2.58 -9.02
CA VAL A 24 4.99 -3.09 -8.11
C VAL A 24 6.37 -2.77 -8.68
N THR A 25 7.25 -2.24 -7.84
CA THR A 25 8.64 -1.99 -8.20
C THR A 25 9.57 -2.43 -7.08
N GLN A 26 10.76 -2.93 -7.45
CA GLN A 26 11.75 -3.34 -6.48
C GLN A 26 12.54 -2.13 -5.96
N ALA A 27 12.67 -2.02 -4.65
CA ALA A 27 13.52 -1.01 -4.03
C ALA A 27 15.00 -1.37 -4.21
N HIS A 28 15.78 -0.45 -4.79
CA HIS A 28 17.19 -0.70 -5.12
C HIS A 28 18.16 -0.46 -3.95
N ARG A 29 17.79 0.35 -2.97
CA ARG A 29 18.60 0.67 -1.79
C ARG A 29 17.77 0.43 -0.54
N VAL A 30 17.93 -0.76 0.03
CA VAL A 30 17.21 -1.21 1.22
C VAL A 30 18.23 -1.35 2.35
N PRO A 31 18.01 -0.73 3.53
CA PRO A 31 18.89 -0.91 4.68
C PRO A 31 19.06 -2.38 5.07
N GLU A 32 20.22 -2.72 5.62
CA GLU A 32 20.46 -4.07 6.13
C GLU A 32 19.40 -4.44 7.18
N GLY A 33 18.86 -5.67 7.09
CA GLY A 33 17.81 -6.16 7.98
C GLY A 33 16.38 -5.71 7.64
N CYS A 34 16.17 -4.82 6.67
CA CYS A 34 14.82 -4.45 6.24
C CYS A 34 14.20 -5.55 5.37
N ALA A 35 13.04 -6.05 5.79
CA ALA A 35 12.31 -7.11 5.09
C ALA A 35 11.59 -6.59 3.83
N TYR A 36 11.25 -5.30 3.76
CA TYR A 36 10.44 -4.72 2.70
C TYR A 36 11.29 -4.35 1.48
N ARG A 37 11.16 -5.14 0.42
CA ARG A 37 11.99 -5.04 -0.80
C ARG A 37 11.26 -4.43 -1.98
N TYR A 38 9.95 -4.23 -1.87
CA TYR A 38 9.11 -3.74 -2.94
C TYR A 38 8.32 -2.52 -2.50
N LEU A 39 8.17 -1.56 -3.40
CA LEU A 39 7.20 -0.48 -3.32
C LEU A 39 6.01 -0.85 -4.20
N VAL A 40 4.82 -0.69 -3.66
CA VAL A 40 3.56 -1.14 -4.25
C VAL A 40 2.62 0.04 -4.31
N GLU A 41 2.11 0.32 -5.51
CA GLU A 41 1.00 1.24 -5.69
C GLU A 41 -0.31 0.48 -5.55
N LEU A 42 -1.20 1.03 -4.73
CA LEU A 42 -2.50 0.46 -4.40
C LEU A 42 -3.62 1.40 -4.87
N ALA A 43 -4.68 0.83 -5.43
CA ALA A 43 -5.88 1.57 -5.81
C ALA A 43 -6.70 1.92 -4.56
N GLY A 44 -6.33 3.03 -3.89
CA GLY A 44 -7.07 3.48 -2.72
C GLY A 44 -8.48 3.98 -3.05
N GLY A 45 -9.28 4.16 -2.00
CA GLY A 45 -10.67 4.60 -2.10
C GLY A 45 -10.82 5.89 -2.92
N ARG A 46 -11.79 5.90 -3.86
CA ARG A 46 -12.10 7.04 -4.73
C ARG A 46 -10.94 7.53 -5.61
N GLY A 47 -10.01 6.63 -5.98
CA GLY A 47 -8.95 6.94 -6.93
C GLY A 47 -7.76 7.68 -6.33
N VAL A 48 -7.61 7.68 -5.00
CA VAL A 48 -6.40 8.17 -4.34
C VAL A 48 -5.39 7.02 -4.28
N PRO A 49 -4.25 7.10 -4.98
CA PRO A 49 -3.25 6.04 -4.90
C PRO A 49 -2.59 6.05 -3.52
N VAL A 50 -2.34 4.85 -2.99
CA VAL A 50 -1.58 4.65 -1.75
C VAL A 50 -0.30 3.90 -2.08
N ILE A 51 0.82 4.36 -1.55
CA ILE A 51 2.10 3.66 -1.67
C ILE A 51 2.32 2.84 -0.41
N ALA A 52 2.53 1.54 -0.59
CA ALA A 52 2.82 0.60 0.49
C ALA A 52 4.15 -0.12 0.25
N ALA A 53 4.76 -0.60 1.32
CA ALA A 53 5.94 -1.45 1.26
C ALA A 53 5.55 -2.94 1.35
N SER A 54 6.21 -3.82 0.60
CA SER A 54 5.98 -5.27 0.68
C SER A 54 7.29 -6.06 0.77
N PRO A 55 7.34 -7.15 1.56
CA PRO A 55 8.49 -8.03 1.62
C PRO A 55 8.58 -9.00 0.43
N GLN A 56 7.51 -9.12 -0.36
CA GLN A 56 7.39 -10.08 -1.44
C GLN A 56 6.90 -9.42 -2.74
N LEU A 57 7.21 -10.04 -3.87
CA LEU A 57 6.66 -9.64 -5.15
C LEU A 57 5.18 -9.98 -5.19
N LEU A 58 4.35 -9.00 -5.56
CA LEU A 58 2.90 -9.13 -5.68
C LEU A 58 2.48 -9.13 -7.15
N GLN A 59 1.33 -9.73 -7.42
CA GLN A 59 0.71 -9.68 -8.74
C GLN A 59 -0.13 -8.40 -8.89
N VAL A 60 0.03 -7.68 -10.01
CA VAL A 60 -0.85 -6.57 -10.38
C VAL A 60 -2.27 -7.09 -10.63
N GLY A 61 -3.27 -6.40 -10.07
CA GLY A 61 -4.68 -6.80 -10.03
C GLY A 61 -5.06 -7.66 -8.82
N ALA A 62 -4.08 -8.13 -8.02
CA ALA A 62 -4.38 -8.86 -6.79
C ALA A 62 -4.98 -7.94 -5.73
N HIS A 63 -5.95 -8.46 -4.98
CA HIS A 63 -6.48 -7.79 -3.80
C HIS A 63 -5.71 -8.29 -2.58
N VAL A 64 -5.08 -7.36 -1.85
CA VAL A 64 -4.21 -7.67 -0.72
C VAL A 64 -4.70 -6.97 0.54
N LEU A 65 -4.43 -7.62 1.68
CA LEU A 65 -4.56 -6.98 2.99
C LEU A 65 -3.45 -5.94 3.16
N VAL A 66 -3.80 -4.83 3.78
CA VAL A 66 -2.87 -3.74 4.12
C VAL A 66 -2.95 -3.46 5.60
N ASP A 67 -1.84 -3.02 6.17
CA ASP A 67 -1.76 -2.59 7.55
C ASP A 67 -0.99 -1.27 7.62
N GLN A 68 -1.15 -0.56 8.73
CA GLN A 68 -0.52 0.72 8.99
C GLN A 68 0.13 0.70 10.37
N ASP A 69 1.40 1.09 10.43
CA ASP A 69 2.09 1.23 11.72
C ASP A 69 1.70 2.52 12.47
N ASP A 70 2.21 2.67 13.69
CA ASP A 70 1.98 3.84 14.54
C ASP A 70 2.62 5.14 14.01
N HIS A 71 3.53 5.03 13.05
CA HIS A 71 4.11 6.15 12.31
C HIS A 71 3.33 6.53 11.05
N GLY A 72 2.28 5.77 10.71
CA GLY A 72 1.43 5.98 9.56
C GLY A 72 1.96 5.37 8.26
N ALA A 73 3.05 4.59 8.30
CA ALA A 73 3.55 3.88 7.14
C ALA A 73 2.65 2.70 6.79
N VAL A 74 2.30 2.59 5.50
CA VAL A 74 1.45 1.50 5.00
C VAL A 74 2.32 0.36 4.50
N PHE A 75 2.00 -0.86 4.90
CA PHE A 75 2.72 -2.05 4.47
C PHE A 75 1.77 -3.22 4.20
N ILE A 76 2.28 -4.16 3.40
CA ILE A 76 1.57 -5.39 3.03
C ILE A 76 2.25 -6.52 3.80
N PRO A 77 1.59 -7.13 4.80
CA PRO A 77 2.20 -8.19 5.59
C PRO A 77 2.56 -9.39 4.70
N ALA A 78 3.62 -10.11 5.09
CA ALA A 78 4.00 -11.34 4.41
C ALA A 78 2.84 -12.35 4.51
N ASN A 79 2.26 -12.69 3.38
CA ASN A 79 1.15 -13.62 3.31
C ASN A 79 1.34 -14.54 2.09
N PRO A 80 1.39 -15.87 2.29
CA PRO A 80 1.55 -16.82 1.19
C PRO A 80 0.37 -16.79 0.19
N ALA A 81 -0.79 -16.26 0.55
CA ALA A 81 -1.89 -16.04 -0.38
C ALA A 81 -1.62 -14.89 -1.39
N ASN A 82 -0.63 -14.04 -1.11
CA ASN A 82 -0.31 -12.85 -1.90
C ASN A 82 0.92 -13.05 -2.82
N THR A 83 1.50 -14.25 -2.87
CA THR A 83 2.67 -14.54 -3.73
C THR A 83 2.26 -15.07 -5.10
N HIS A 84 3.05 -14.70 -6.11
CA HIS A 84 3.02 -15.33 -7.43
C HIS A 84 3.52 -16.79 -7.34
N PRO A 85 2.95 -17.76 -8.10
CA PRO A 85 3.56 -19.08 -8.26
C PRO A 85 4.93 -19.04 -8.96
#